data_AF-A0A397WQ56-F1
#
_entry.id   AF-A0A397WQ56-F1
#
_cell.length_a   1.000
_cell.length_b   1.000
_cell.length_c   1.000
_cell.angle_alpha   90.00
_cell.angle_beta   90.00
_cell.angle_gamma   90.00
#
_symmetry.space_group_name_H-M   'P 1'
#
loop_
_entity.id
_entity.type
_entity.pdbx_description
1 polymer ?
#
loop_
_entity_poly.entity_id
_entity_poly.type
_entity_poly.pdbx_seq_one_letter_code
_entity_poly.pdbx_strand_id
1 'polypeptide(L)'
;MEVEDRWEVGYIVEPLIDQKYSKKVIITIKNHSPFLRNFRISTEEIKIEDQLTNLRFRMYYNLNIPIILNIEKYKKAEVEIKIPNLDYRNSDKIIILIENLSKKESKKVEINLK
;
A
#
# COMPACT_ATOMS: atom_id res chain seq x y z
N MET A 1 -30.03 10.99 -9.24
CA MET A 1 -28.89 10.09 -9.02
C MET A 1 -28.44 10.31 -7.60
N GLU A 2 -28.49 9.29 -6.75
CA GLU A 2 -27.87 9.40 -5.42
C GLU A 2 -26.37 9.62 -5.59
N VAL A 3 -25.83 10.54 -4.81
CA VAL A 3 -24.41 10.86 -4.85
C VAL A 3 -23.68 9.79 -4.03
N GLU A 4 -22.92 8.93 -4.71
CA GLU A 4 -22.22 7.82 -4.06
C GLU A 4 -21.09 8.33 -3.15
N ASP A 5 -21.29 8.33 -1.83
CA ASP A 5 -20.23 8.67 -0.87
C ASP A 5 -19.38 7.46 -0.46
N ARG A 6 -18.64 6.92 -1.44
CA ARG A 6 -17.79 5.74 -1.25
C ARG A 6 -16.38 5.93 -1.78
N TRP A 7 -15.51 5.01 -1.39
CA TRP A 7 -14.14 4.93 -1.87
C TRP A 7 -13.72 3.48 -2.03
N GLU A 8 -12.81 3.24 -2.97
CA GLU A 8 -12.32 1.91 -3.31
C GLU A 8 -10.80 1.86 -3.26
N VAL A 9 -10.27 0.69 -2.95
CA VAL A 9 -8.84 0.40 -3.00
C VAL A 9 -8.65 -0.80 -3.91
N GLY A 10 -7.74 -0.65 -4.86
CA GLY A 10 -7.20 -1.76 -5.64
C GLY A 10 -5.67 -1.74 -5.56
N TYR A 11 -5.05 -2.84 -5.93
CA TYR A 11 -3.61 -2.87 -6.12
C TYR A 11 -3.24 -3.81 -7.26
N ILE A 12 -2.08 -3.55 -7.86
CA ILE A 12 -1.44 -4.45 -8.82
C ILE A 12 0.01 -4.66 -8.41
N VAL A 13 0.56 -5.82 -8.75
CA VAL A 13 1.96 -6.16 -8.53
C VAL A 13 2.61 -6.34 -9.89
N GLU A 14 3.67 -5.58 -10.15
CA GLU A 14 4.41 -5.61 -11.40
C GLU A 14 5.87 -6.01 -11.12
N PRO A 15 6.49 -6.88 -11.95
CA PRO A 15 7.92 -7.13 -11.84
C PRO A 15 8.69 -5.83 -12.09
N LEU A 16 9.75 -5.61 -11.34
CA LEU A 16 10.64 -4.48 -11.52
C LEU A 16 12.01 -5.03 -11.92
N ILE A 17 12.51 -4.66 -13.10
CA ILE A 17 13.83 -5.08 -13.56
C ILE A 17 14.85 -4.10 -12.96
N ASP A 18 15.20 -4.31 -11.70
CA ASP A 18 16.19 -3.54 -10.94
C ASP A 18 17.04 -4.50 -10.09
N GLN A 19 18.32 -4.20 -9.88
CA GLN A 19 19.18 -4.98 -8.99
C GLN A 19 18.72 -4.89 -7.53
N LYS A 20 18.15 -3.75 -7.12
CA LYS A 20 17.77 -3.47 -5.73
C LYS A 20 16.35 -3.92 -5.37
N TYR A 21 15.45 -4.00 -6.35
CA TYR A 21 14.03 -4.26 -6.14
C TYR A 21 13.55 -5.34 -7.09
N SER A 22 12.79 -6.32 -6.59
CA SER A 22 12.28 -7.43 -7.41
C SER A 22 10.94 -7.10 -8.08
N LYS A 23 10.13 -6.26 -7.42
CA LYS A 23 8.80 -5.88 -7.88
C LYS A 23 8.38 -4.55 -7.31
N LYS A 24 7.36 -3.95 -7.91
CA LYS A 24 6.63 -2.82 -7.35
C LYS A 24 5.16 -3.17 -7.18
N VAL A 25 4.56 -2.59 -6.16
CA VAL A 25 3.13 -2.66 -5.88
C VAL A 25 2.57 -1.26 -6.09
N ILE A 26 1.55 -1.16 -6.93
CA ILE A 26 0.85 0.10 -7.18
C ILE A 26 -0.50 0.01 -6.49
N ILE A 27 -0.66 0.75 -5.39
CA ILE A 27 -1.93 0.87 -4.68
C ILE A 27 -2.72 2.02 -5.29
N THR A 28 -3.91 1.75 -5.79
CA THR A 28 -4.84 2.75 -6.32
C THR A 28 -5.96 2.99 -5.32
N ILE A 29 -6.13 4.25 -4.91
CA ILE A 29 -7.27 4.69 -4.10
C ILE A 29 -8.18 5.52 -4.99
N LYS A 30 -9.45 5.13 -5.12
CA LYS A 30 -10.46 5.86 -5.87
C LYS A 30 -11.42 6.54 -4.91
N ASN A 31 -11.55 7.86 -5.03
CA ASN A 31 -12.52 8.64 -4.31
C ASN A 31 -13.76 8.82 -5.19
N HIS A 32 -14.83 8.07 -4.93
CA HIS A 32 -16.11 8.26 -5.63
C HIS A 32 -16.98 9.33 -4.95
N SER A 33 -16.52 9.91 -3.84
CA SER A 33 -17.22 10.95 -3.09
C SER A 33 -17.27 12.28 -3.86
N PRO A 34 -18.34 13.09 -3.67
CA PRO A 34 -18.40 14.48 -4.13
C PRO A 34 -17.48 15.41 -3.33
N PHE A 35 -16.87 14.91 -2.25
CA PHE A 35 -16.02 15.67 -1.34
C PHE A 35 -14.54 15.33 -1.54
N LEU A 36 -13.66 16.28 -1.22
CA LEU A 36 -12.25 16.01 -0.99
C LEU A 36 -12.11 15.01 0.17
N ARG A 37 -11.27 13.99 0.00
CA ARG A 37 -11.01 12.98 1.04
C ARG A 37 -9.52 12.92 1.36
N ASN A 38 -9.21 12.87 2.66
CA ASN A 38 -7.85 12.69 3.15
C ASN A 38 -7.62 11.21 3.49
N PHE A 39 -6.52 10.66 2.99
CA PHE A 39 -6.14 9.28 3.20
C PHE A 39 -4.76 9.19 3.84
N ARG A 40 -4.60 8.22 4.74
CA ARG A 40 -3.32 7.79 5.27
C ARG A 40 -3.03 6.38 4.78
N ILE A 41 -1.81 6.15 4.28
CA ILE A 41 -1.33 4.83 3.88
C ILE A 41 -0.11 4.51 4.75
N SER A 42 -0.15 3.40 5.46
CA SER A 42 0.93 2.95 6.34
C SER A 42 1.13 1.45 6.26
N THR A 43 2.30 0.98 6.66
CA THR A 43 2.50 -0.45 6.90
C THR A 43 1.88 -0.80 8.24
N GLU A 44 0.95 -1.75 8.25
CA GLU A 44 0.39 -2.30 9.49
C GLU A 44 1.26 -3.42 10.03
N GLU A 45 1.70 -4.33 9.15
CA GLU A 45 2.43 -5.52 9.56
C GLU A 45 3.38 -6.00 8.46
N ILE A 46 4.57 -6.49 8.86
CA ILE A 46 5.54 -7.17 7.99
C ILE A 46 5.74 -8.58 8.56
N LYS A 47 5.27 -9.59 7.83
CA LYS A 47 5.41 -11.02 8.15
C LYS A 47 6.44 -11.63 7.22
N ILE A 48 7.70 -11.65 7.68
CA ILE A 48 8.78 -12.36 7.01
C ILE A 48 9.33 -13.35 8.02
N GLU A 49 9.30 -14.64 7.69
CA GLU A 49 9.66 -15.72 8.61
C GLU A 49 11.16 -15.70 8.95
N ASP A 50 12.01 -15.47 7.94
CA ASP A 50 13.45 -15.37 8.13
C ASP A 50 13.82 -14.02 8.78
N GLN A 51 14.40 -14.08 9.99
CA GLN A 51 14.70 -12.87 10.77
C GLN A 51 15.72 -11.96 10.09
N LEU A 52 16.73 -12.52 9.42
CA LEU A 52 17.75 -11.74 8.72
C LEU A 52 17.15 -11.00 7.52
N THR A 53 16.30 -11.68 6.76
CA THR A 53 15.56 -11.12 5.64
C THR A 53 14.59 -10.05 6.11
N ASN A 54 13.87 -10.26 7.23
CA ASN A 54 13.00 -9.26 7.83
C ASN A 54 13.78 -8.01 8.25
N LEU A 55 14.95 -8.16 8.88
CA LEU A 55 15.81 -7.05 9.24
C LEU A 55 16.27 -6.27 8.01
N ARG A 56 16.79 -6.97 6.98
CA ARG A 56 17.19 -6.34 5.71
C ARG A 56 16.03 -5.62 5.07
N PHE A 57 14.86 -6.25 5.01
CA PHE A 57 13.64 -5.66 4.49
C PHE A 57 13.33 -4.33 5.18
N ARG A 58 13.27 -4.32 6.52
CA ARG A 58 12.99 -3.11 7.32
C ARG A 58 14.02 -2.02 7.09
N MET A 59 15.29 -2.36 6.88
CA MET A 59 16.34 -1.38 6.55
C MET A 59 16.13 -0.75 5.17
N TYR A 60 15.68 -1.53 4.18
CA TYR A 60 15.39 -1.01 2.83
C TYR A 60 14.11 -0.17 2.77
N TYR A 61 13.15 -0.51 3.62
CA TYR A 61 11.78 -0.13 3.45
C TYR A 61 11.40 0.92 4.49
N ASN A 62 11.52 2.18 4.10
CA ASN A 62 11.22 3.34 4.94
C ASN A 62 9.69 3.59 5.09
N LEU A 63 8.84 2.55 5.01
CA LEU A 63 7.37 2.68 5.12
C LEU A 63 6.85 2.76 6.56
N ASN A 64 7.72 2.89 7.55
CA ASN A 64 7.29 3.30 8.90
C ASN A 64 6.74 4.72 8.90
N ILE A 65 7.06 5.54 7.88
CA ILE A 65 6.48 6.87 7.73
C ILE A 65 5.19 6.73 6.91
N PRO A 66 4.02 7.06 7.49
CA PRO A 66 2.77 7.05 6.77
C PRO A 66 2.77 8.09 5.64
N ILE A 67 2.26 7.71 4.47
CA ILE A 67 2.01 8.62 3.36
C ILE A 67 0.62 9.23 3.56
N ILE A 68 0.53 10.56 3.55
CA ILE A 68 -0.74 11.29 3.64
C ILE A 68 -1.05 11.89 2.28
N LEU A 69 -2.26 11.64 1.78
CA LEU A 69 -2.73 12.11 0.48
C LEU A 69 -4.10 12.76 0.61
N ASN A 70 -4.33 13.80 -0.18
CA ASN A 70 -5.65 14.35 -0.41
C ASN A 70 -6.09 13.98 -1.82
N ILE A 71 -7.25 13.33 -1.95
CA ILE A 71 -7.79 12.91 -3.24
C ILE A 71 -9.06 13.71 -3.51
N GLU A 72 -9.01 14.51 -4.56
CA GLU A 72 -10.13 15.32 -5.06
C GLU A 72 -11.37 14.47 -5.37
N LYS A 73 -12.53 15.12 -5.43
CA LYS A 73 -13.81 14.47 -5.76
C LYS A 73 -13.74 13.74 -7.10
N TYR A 74 -14.23 12.50 -7.14
CA TYR A 74 -14.24 11.65 -8.34
C TYR A 74 -12.86 11.44 -9.00
N LYS A 75 -11.77 11.57 -8.22
CA LYS A 75 -10.40 11.32 -8.67
C LYS A 75 -9.83 10.06 -8.01
N LYS A 76 -8.65 9.66 -8.50
CA LYS A 76 -7.86 8.58 -7.92
C LYS A 76 -6.44 9.07 -7.64
N ALA A 77 -5.79 8.43 -6.69
CA ALA A 77 -4.37 8.54 -6.47
C ALA A 77 -3.72 7.15 -6.52
N GLU A 78 -2.47 7.12 -6.94
CA GLU A 78 -1.66 5.91 -7.02
C GLU A 78 -0.42 6.09 -6.16
N VAL A 79 -0.11 5.06 -5.36
CA VAL A 79 1.10 5.01 -4.54
C VAL A 79 1.91 3.81 -4.98
N GLU A 80 3.13 4.08 -5.41
CA GLU A 80 4.10 3.05 -5.76
C GLU A 80 4.90 2.65 -4.53
N ILE A 81 5.02 1.35 -4.34
CA ILE A 81 5.75 0.72 -3.26
C ILE A 81 6.73 -0.28 -3.88
N LYS A 82 8.03 -0.01 -3.77
CA LYS A 82 9.08 -0.90 -4.31
C LYS A 82 9.48 -1.95 -3.28
N ILE A 83 9.39 -3.22 -3.66
CA ILE A 83 9.74 -4.37 -2.82
C ILE A 83 11.20 -4.73 -3.08
N PRO A 84 12.07 -4.73 -2.05
CA PRO A 84 13.49 -5.04 -2.23
C PRO A 84 13.69 -6.46 -2.78
N ASN A 85 14.78 -6.67 -3.51
CA ASN A 85 15.13 -7.98 -4.03
C ASN A 85 15.80 -8.80 -2.91
N LEU A 86 15.01 -9.59 -2.18
CA LEU A 86 15.46 -10.47 -1.11
C LEU A 86 14.89 -11.88 -1.31
N ASP A 87 15.42 -12.85 -0.59
CA ASP A 87 14.93 -14.23 -0.63
C ASP A 87 13.66 -14.39 0.20
N TYR A 88 12.51 -14.37 -0.47
CA TYR A 88 11.19 -14.48 0.16
C TYR A 88 10.61 -15.89 0.06
N ARG A 89 9.89 -16.28 1.10
CA ARG A 89 9.08 -17.51 1.14
C ARG A 89 7.66 -17.25 0.65
N ASN A 90 6.94 -18.31 0.28
CA ASN A 90 5.56 -18.21 -0.21
C ASN A 90 4.59 -17.62 0.83
N SER A 91 4.91 -17.77 2.12
CA SER A 91 4.15 -17.24 3.26
C SER A 91 4.49 -15.80 3.62
N ASP A 92 5.58 -15.25 3.07
CA ASP A 92 6.04 -13.91 3.43
C ASP A 92 5.15 -12.85 2.81
N LYS A 93 4.70 -11.89 3.63
CA LYS A 93 3.73 -10.87 3.24
C LYS A 93 3.86 -9.56 3.98
N ILE A 94 3.28 -8.52 3.41
CA ILE A 94 3.11 -7.20 4.03
C ILE A 94 1.63 -6.87 4.04
N ILE A 95 1.17 -6.28 5.14
CA ILE A 95 -0.17 -5.75 5.28
C ILE A 95 -0.06 -4.23 5.30
N ILE A 96 -0.68 -3.59 4.30
CA ILE A 96 -0.77 -2.14 4.18
C ILE A 96 -2.15 -1.71 4.68
N LEU A 97 -2.19 -0.74 5.58
CA LEU A 97 -3.41 -0.10 6.05
C LEU A 97 -3.63 1.20 5.29
N ILE A 98 -4.84 1.36 4.75
CA ILE A 98 -5.33 2.59 4.13
C ILE A 98 -6.49 3.11 4.97
N GLU A 99 -6.32 4.28 5.57
CA GLU A 99 -7.33 4.94 6.38
C GLU A 99 -7.90 6.14 5.62
N ASN A 100 -9.22 6.23 5.53
CA ASN A 100 -9.92 7.43 5.13
C ASN A 100 -10.15 8.30 6.37
N LEU A 101 -9.26 9.28 6.59
CA LEU A 101 -9.29 10.14 7.78
C LEU A 101 -10.57 11.01 7.84
N SER A 102 -11.18 11.29 6.70
CA SER A 102 -12.42 12.07 6.61
C SER A 102 -13.67 11.27 7.01
N LYS A 103 -13.66 9.94 6.87
CA LYS A 103 -14.79 9.06 7.20
C LYS A 103 -14.55 8.14 8.41
N LYS A 104 -13.33 8.09 8.96
CA LYS A 104 -12.91 7.14 10.00
C LYS A 104 -13.13 5.68 9.58
N GLU A 105 -12.95 5.40 8.30
CA GLU A 105 -13.02 4.06 7.71
C GLU A 105 -11.61 3.59 7.35
N SER A 106 -11.38 2.28 7.35
CA SER A 106 -10.08 1.72 6.94
C SER A 106 -10.25 0.46 6.10
N LYS A 107 -9.25 0.21 5.25
CA LYS A 107 -9.12 -1.00 4.43
C LYS A 107 -7.70 -1.52 4.51
N LYS A 108 -7.55 -2.84 4.44
CA LYS A 108 -6.25 -3.51 4.45
C LYS A 108 -5.98 -4.11 3.08
N VAL A 109 -4.73 -4.03 2.66
CA VAL A 109 -4.22 -4.67 1.46
C VAL A 109 -3.11 -5.61 1.86
N GLU A 110 -3.31 -6.90 1.62
CA GLU A 110 -2.30 -7.93 1.84
C GLU A 110 -1.52 -8.17 0.55
N ILE A 111 -0.19 -8.12 0.64
CA ILE A 111 0.74 -8.25 -0.49
C ILE A 111 1.66 -9.43 -0.21
N ASN A 112 1.62 -10.45 -1.06
CA ASN A 112 2.58 -11.56 -1.02
C ASN A 112 3.94 -11.14 -1.61
N LEU A 113 5.02 -11.53 -0.94
CA LEU A 113 6.40 -11.13 -1.30
C LEU A 113 7.10 -12.07 -2.26
N LYS A 114 6.65 -13.33 -2.36
CA LYS A 114 7.03 -14.24 -3.45
C LYS A 114 6.38 -13.83 -4.78
#